data_AF-A0A972K0Q9-F1
#
_entry.id   AF-A0A972K0Q9-F1
#
_cell.length_a   1.000
_cell.length_b   1.000
_cell.length_c   1.000
_cell.angle_alpha   90.00
_cell.angle_beta   90.00
_cell.angle_gamma   90.00
#
_symmetry.space_group_name_H-M   'P 1'
#
loop_
_entity.id
_entity.type
_entity.pdbx_description
1 polymer ?
#
loop_
_entity_poly.entity_id
_entity_poly.type
_entity_poly.pdbx_seq_one_letter_code
_entity_poly.pdbx_strand_id
1 'polypeptide(L)'
;MKKRLYRAAICALLILTMIRSQASADVVPRDRVLEEAFLQQLHPIIQSSLNSIYNEKYSQVRCTRVMSIHERITISKHGVETKPVDAIHGAKYFEIRVGLVRKNDEYVELRLKNDTASAQYYLVNYSKGDRPQGFSCS
;
A
#
# COMPACT_ATOMS: atom_id res chain seq x y z
N MET A 1 42.57 -50.88 3.99
CA MET A 1 41.99 -49.87 4.91
C MET A 1 41.34 -48.66 4.20
N LYS A 2 41.76 -48.25 3.00
CA LYS A 2 41.21 -47.07 2.27
C LYS A 2 39.70 -47.10 2.00
N LYS A 3 39.09 -48.27 1.75
CA LYS A 3 37.64 -48.42 1.48
C LYS A 3 36.73 -48.09 2.68
N ARG A 4 37.23 -48.15 3.91
CA ARG A 4 36.47 -47.82 5.12
C ARG A 4 36.41 -46.30 5.37
N LEU A 5 37.46 -45.57 5.02
CA LEU A 5 37.48 -44.10 5.09
C LEU A 5 36.51 -43.44 4.09
N TYR A 6 36.41 -43.98 2.87
CA TYR A 6 35.49 -43.45 1.85
C TYR A 6 34.02 -43.55 2.26
N ARG A 7 33.62 -44.63 2.96
CA ARG A 7 32.26 -44.82 3.44
C ARG A 7 31.88 -43.81 4.53
N ALA A 8 32.81 -43.48 5.42
CA ALA A 8 32.59 -42.47 6.45
C ALA A 8 32.46 -41.05 5.86
N ALA A 9 33.30 -40.72 4.86
CA ALA A 9 33.26 -39.42 4.20
C ALA A 9 31.96 -39.19 3.41
N ILE A 10 31.42 -40.24 2.76
CA ILE A 10 30.15 -40.16 2.02
C ILE A 10 28.95 -39.96 2.97
N CYS A 11 28.93 -40.62 4.13
CA CYS A 11 27.89 -40.40 5.14
C CYS A 11 27.95 -38.99 5.73
N ALA A 12 29.14 -38.44 5.97
CA ALA A 12 29.28 -37.07 6.48
C ALA A 12 28.78 -36.02 5.46
N LEU A 13 28.99 -36.26 4.16
CA LEU A 13 28.52 -35.38 3.09
C LEU A 13 26.98 -35.41 2.96
N LEU A 14 26.36 -36.58 3.14
CA LEU A 14 24.89 -36.77 3.12
C LEU A 14 24.19 -36.14 4.33
N ILE A 15 24.84 -36.07 5.49
CA ILE A 15 24.28 -35.41 6.67
C ILE A 15 24.33 -33.88 6.52
N LEU A 16 25.38 -33.34 5.87
CA LEU A 16 25.49 -31.89 5.62
C LEU A 16 24.43 -31.35 4.65
N THR A 17 23.91 -32.17 3.73
CA THR A 17 22.87 -31.73 2.78
C THR A 17 21.46 -31.73 3.39
N MET A 18 21.22 -32.47 4.47
CA MET A 18 19.91 -32.51 5.17
C MET A 18 19.70 -31.32 6.13
N ILE A 19 20.73 -30.53 6.43
CA ILE A 19 20.64 -29.36 7.32
C ILE A 19 20.27 -28.08 6.52
N ARG A 20 20.18 -28.16 5.19
CA ARG A 20 19.81 -26.99 4.38
C ARG A 20 18.29 -26.81 4.29
N SER A 21 17.86 -25.72 4.93
CA SER A 21 16.65 -24.95 4.65
C SER A 21 15.34 -25.50 5.19
N GLN A 22 15.14 -25.35 6.50
CA GLN A 22 13.82 -24.96 7.00
C GLN A 22 13.57 -23.51 6.56
N ALA A 23 13.17 -23.33 5.29
CA ALA A 23 12.54 -22.08 4.88
C ALA A 23 11.11 -22.12 5.40
N SER A 24 10.88 -21.52 6.57
CA SER A 24 9.54 -21.21 7.03
C SER A 24 8.93 -20.27 5.99
N ALA A 25 8.03 -20.79 5.15
CA ALA A 25 7.21 -19.96 4.29
C ALA A 25 6.33 -19.12 5.22
N ASP A 26 6.78 -17.90 5.51
CA ASP A 26 5.98 -16.91 6.21
C ASP A 26 4.78 -16.64 5.30
N VAL A 27 3.62 -17.16 5.67
CA VAL A 27 2.40 -17.01 4.89
C VAL A 27 2.00 -15.55 5.02
N VAL A 28 2.48 -14.72 4.09
CA VAL A 28 2.09 -13.31 4.01
C VAL A 28 0.56 -13.28 3.91
N PRO A 29 -0.14 -12.61 4.85
CA PRO A 29 -1.59 -12.53 4.81
C PRO A 29 -2.05 -11.98 3.46
N ARG A 30 -3.05 -12.62 2.85
CA ARG A 30 -3.62 -12.21 1.55
C ARG A 30 -3.93 -10.70 1.51
N ASP A 31 -4.43 -10.16 2.61
CA ASP A 31 -4.81 -8.75 2.72
C ASP A 31 -3.61 -7.80 2.58
N ARG A 32 -2.42 -8.20 3.04
CA ARG A 32 -1.19 -7.43 2.83
C ARG A 32 -0.83 -7.36 1.35
N VAL A 33 -0.90 -8.50 0.65
CA VAL A 33 -0.56 -8.55 -0.78
C VAL A 33 -1.53 -7.67 -1.59
N LEU A 34 -2.81 -7.70 -1.24
CA LEU A 34 -3.83 -6.85 -1.86
C LEU A 34 -3.59 -5.36 -1.56
N GLU A 35 -3.26 -5.02 -0.32
CA GLU A 35 -2.93 -3.64 0.05
C GLU A 35 -1.68 -3.14 -0.67
N GLU A 36 -0.62 -3.94 -0.75
CA GLU A 36 0.61 -3.59 -1.47
C GLU A 36 0.36 -3.38 -2.96
N ALA A 37 -0.38 -4.28 -3.61
CA ALA A 37 -0.77 -4.12 -5.01
C ALA A 37 -1.60 -2.84 -5.22
N PHE A 38 -2.49 -2.55 -4.28
CA PHE A 38 -3.30 -1.34 -4.35
C PHE A 38 -2.48 -0.06 -4.13
N LEU A 39 -1.52 -0.08 -3.20
CA LEU A 39 -0.59 1.02 -2.98
C LEU A 39 0.34 1.24 -4.19
N GLN A 40 0.71 0.18 -4.91
CA GLN A 40 1.41 0.32 -6.19
C GLN A 40 0.56 1.05 -7.23
N GLN A 41 -0.73 0.73 -7.33
CA GLN A 41 -1.65 1.45 -8.21
C GLN A 41 -1.82 2.92 -7.80
N LEU A 42 -1.86 3.21 -6.48
CA LEU A 42 -1.97 4.57 -5.95
C LEU A 42 -0.63 5.34 -5.96
N HIS A 43 0.49 4.69 -6.25
CA HIS A 43 1.82 5.30 -6.15
C HIS A 43 1.96 6.61 -6.94
N PRO A 44 1.50 6.73 -8.20
CA PRO A 44 1.64 7.96 -8.97
C PRO A 44 0.89 9.14 -8.33
N ILE A 45 -0.34 8.92 -7.85
CA ILE A 45 -1.14 9.99 -7.21
C ILE A 45 -0.58 10.35 -5.83
N ILE A 46 -0.07 9.38 -5.07
CA ILE A 46 0.60 9.64 -3.80
C ILE A 46 1.83 10.50 -4.00
N GLN A 47 2.69 10.15 -4.97
CA GLN A 47 3.91 10.89 -5.26
C GLN A 47 3.62 12.31 -5.75
N SER A 48 2.67 12.46 -6.70
CA SER A 48 2.29 13.80 -7.19
C SER A 48 1.68 14.67 -6.09
N SER A 49 0.87 14.07 -5.20
CA SER A 49 0.30 14.75 -4.04
C SER A 49 1.38 15.25 -3.09
N LEU A 50 2.35 14.42 -2.73
CA LEU A 50 3.43 14.81 -1.83
C LEU A 50 4.34 15.87 -2.46
N ASN A 51 4.69 15.71 -3.74
CA ASN A 51 5.47 16.69 -4.47
C ASN A 51 4.79 18.06 -4.48
N SER A 52 3.46 18.09 -4.64
CA SER A 52 2.65 19.31 -4.56
C SER A 52 2.60 19.90 -3.14
N ILE A 53 2.35 19.08 -2.12
CA ILE A 53 2.25 19.51 -0.72
C ILE A 53 3.56 20.11 -0.20
N TYR A 54 4.70 19.51 -0.57
CA TYR A 54 6.02 19.91 -0.07
C TYR A 54 6.83 20.76 -1.03
N ASN A 55 6.34 21.00 -2.25
CA ASN A 55 7.09 21.65 -3.34
C ASN A 55 8.44 20.96 -3.61
N GLU A 56 8.45 19.63 -3.56
CA GLU A 56 9.65 18.79 -3.76
C GLU A 56 9.51 17.97 -5.04
N LYS A 57 10.62 17.70 -5.74
CA LYS A 57 10.62 16.83 -6.94
C LYS A 57 10.57 15.34 -6.59
N TYR A 58 11.14 14.98 -5.43
CA TYR A 58 11.29 13.59 -4.99
C TYR A 58 10.94 13.47 -3.51
N SER A 59 9.64 13.39 -3.20
CA SER A 59 9.19 13.14 -1.83
C SER A 59 9.68 11.79 -1.31
N GLN A 60 10.42 11.79 -0.20
CA GLN A 60 10.93 10.55 0.39
C GLN A 60 9.97 10.02 1.45
N VAL A 61 9.35 8.89 1.14
CA VAL A 61 8.43 8.17 2.02
C VAL A 61 9.12 6.91 2.53
N ARG A 62 9.11 6.71 3.85
CA ARG A 62 9.61 5.48 4.48
C ARG A 62 8.56 4.38 4.43
N CYS A 63 7.29 4.75 4.51
CA CYS A 63 6.20 3.81 4.73
C CYS A 63 4.85 4.41 4.35
N THR A 64 4.00 3.56 3.82
CA THR A 64 2.65 3.91 3.34
C THR A 64 1.70 2.78 3.74
N ARG A 65 0.51 3.12 4.23
CA ARG A 65 -0.57 2.17 4.51
C ARG A 65 -1.92 2.70 4.08
N VAL A 66 -2.80 1.80 3.66
CA VAL A 66 -4.21 2.13 3.46
C VAL A 66 -4.91 2.11 4.82
N MET A 67 -5.46 3.24 5.23
CA MET A 67 -6.11 3.40 6.52
C MET A 67 -7.58 3.06 6.48
N SER A 68 -8.24 3.38 5.37
CA SER A 68 -9.64 3.03 5.16
C SER A 68 -9.98 3.15 3.68
N ILE A 69 -10.91 2.32 3.23
CA ILE A 69 -11.58 2.43 1.93
C ILE A 69 -13.07 2.52 2.22
N HIS A 70 -13.71 3.60 1.77
CA HIS A 70 -15.15 3.77 1.88
C HIS A 70 -15.77 3.81 0.49
N GLU A 71 -16.72 2.91 0.24
CA GLU A 71 -17.60 3.03 -0.93
C GLU A 71 -18.71 4.06 -0.64
N ARG A 72 -18.98 4.91 -1.62
CA ARG A 72 -20.00 5.95 -1.60
C ARG A 72 -20.81 5.92 -2.90
N ILE A 73 -22.02 6.44 -2.86
CA ILE A 73 -22.93 6.51 -4.01
C ILE A 73 -23.33 7.96 -4.21
N THR A 74 -23.30 8.44 -5.45
CA THR A 74 -23.79 9.78 -5.77
C THR A 74 -25.31 9.84 -5.64
N ILE A 75 -25.79 10.53 -4.60
CA ILE A 75 -27.24 10.78 -4.39
C ILE A 75 -27.62 12.09 -5.10
N SER A 76 -28.66 12.07 -5.92
CA SER A 76 -29.22 13.30 -6.49
C SER A 76 -29.81 14.16 -5.36
N LYS A 77 -29.20 15.30 -5.03
CA LYS A 77 -29.93 16.34 -4.31
C LYS A 77 -30.84 17.04 -5.30
N HIS A 78 -32.15 16.76 -5.24
CA HIS A 78 -33.15 17.59 -5.88
C HIS A 78 -33.03 19.00 -5.30
N GLY A 79 -32.53 19.98 -6.07
CA GLY A 79 -32.55 21.40 -5.68
C GLY A 79 -31.25 22.20 -5.79
N VAL A 80 -30.14 21.63 -6.27
CA VAL A 80 -28.94 22.42 -6.59
C VAL A 80 -28.56 22.14 -8.03
N GLU A 81 -28.48 23.18 -8.87
CA GLU A 81 -28.00 23.09 -10.25
C GLU A 81 -26.68 22.33 -10.31
N THR A 82 -26.76 21.03 -10.61
CA THR A 82 -25.59 20.23 -10.92
C THR A 82 -25.18 20.58 -12.34
N LYS A 83 -23.95 21.08 -12.49
CA LYS A 83 -23.36 21.35 -13.82
C LYS A 83 -23.47 20.10 -14.69
N PRO A 84 -23.71 20.21 -16.01
CA PRO A 84 -24.12 19.09 -16.87
C PRO A 84 -23.10 17.96 -17.04
N VAL A 85 -21.90 18.10 -16.47
CA VAL A 85 -20.75 17.21 -16.71
C VAL A 85 -20.43 16.34 -15.48
N ASP A 86 -21.01 16.65 -14.33
CA ASP A 86 -20.61 16.05 -13.06
C ASP A 86 -21.64 15.00 -12.59
N ALA A 87 -21.26 13.74 -12.79
CA ALA A 87 -21.84 12.52 -12.25
C ALA A 87 -23.03 11.90 -13.01
N ILE A 88 -22.74 10.73 -13.61
CA ILE A 88 -23.73 9.71 -13.92
C ILE A 88 -24.47 9.38 -12.61
N HIS A 89 -25.78 9.66 -12.57
CA HIS A 89 -26.61 9.43 -11.40
C HIS A 89 -26.50 7.97 -10.91
N GLY A 90 -26.35 7.78 -9.60
CA GLY A 90 -26.20 6.44 -9.00
C GLY A 90 -24.81 5.81 -9.16
N ALA A 91 -23.83 6.52 -9.73
CA ALA A 91 -22.47 6.00 -9.83
C ALA A 91 -21.80 5.85 -8.44
N LYS A 92 -21.09 4.73 -8.26
CA LYS A 92 -20.29 4.43 -7.08
C LYS A 92 -18.92 5.09 -7.17
N TYR A 93 -18.45 5.67 -6.08
CA TYR A 93 -17.08 6.16 -5.95
C TYR A 93 -16.49 5.70 -4.61
N PHE A 94 -15.16 5.75 -4.50
CA PHE A 94 -14.38 5.33 -3.36
C PHE A 94 -13.63 6.52 -2.77
N GLU A 95 -13.69 6.63 -1.44
CA GLU A 95 -12.87 7.53 -0.64
C GLU A 95 -11.83 6.71 0.12
N ILE A 96 -10.56 7.00 -0.10
CA ILE A 96 -9.43 6.27 0.48
C ILE A 96 -8.66 7.21 1.39
N ARG A 97 -8.33 6.73 2.58
CA ARG A 97 -7.36 7.38 3.46
C ARG A 97 -6.05 6.60 3.36
N VAL A 98 -4.97 7.28 2.99
CA VAL A 98 -3.63 6.70 2.93
C VAL A 98 -2.76 7.42 3.94
N GLY A 99 -2.23 6.68 4.91
CA GLY A 99 -1.27 7.20 5.88
C GLY A 99 0.16 6.99 5.39
N LEU A 100 1.00 7.99 5.57
CA LEU A 100 2.41 7.97 5.16
C LEU A 100 3.29 8.46 6.29
N VAL A 101 4.48 7.87 6.39
CA VAL A 101 5.56 8.36 7.23
C VAL A 101 6.70 8.77 6.32
N ARG A 102 7.04 10.06 6.36
CA ARG A 102 8.20 10.60 5.66
C ARG A 102 9.50 10.20 6.38
N LYS A 103 10.65 10.40 5.72
CA LYS A 103 11.95 10.08 6.34
C LYS A 103 12.29 10.92 7.58
N ASN A 104 11.73 12.12 7.71
CA ASN A 104 11.87 13.00 8.88
C ASN A 104 10.88 12.66 10.02
N ASP A 105 10.31 11.46 10.01
CA ASP A 105 9.28 10.98 10.96
C ASP A 105 7.94 11.74 10.96
N GLU A 106 7.76 12.71 10.05
CA GLU A 106 6.49 13.39 9.85
C GLU A 106 5.44 12.42 9.30
N TYR A 107 4.29 12.35 9.98
CA TYR A 107 3.13 11.60 9.51
C TYR A 107 2.19 12.50 8.71
N VAL A 108 1.75 11.98 7.56
CA VAL A 108 0.82 12.64 6.65
C VAL A 108 -0.29 11.66 6.32
N GLU A 109 -1.53 12.12 6.37
CA GLU A 109 -2.66 11.40 5.82
C GLU A 109 -3.14 12.09 4.55
N LEU A 110 -3.25 11.33 3.47
CA LEU A 110 -3.87 11.76 2.22
C LEU A 110 -5.30 11.21 2.14
N ARG A 111 -6.23 12.06 1.73
CA ARG A 111 -7.61 11.68 1.41
C ARG A 111 -7.79 11.72 -0.09
N LEU A 112 -7.93 10.55 -0.69
CA LEU A 112 -8.07 10.36 -2.13
C LEU A 112 -9.52 10.00 -2.47
N LYS A 113 -9.98 10.46 -3.62
CA LYS A 113 -11.28 10.09 -4.19
C LYS A 113 -11.09 9.73 -5.65
N ASN A 114 -11.77 8.69 -6.15
CA ASN A 114 -11.79 8.44 -7.58
C ASN A 114 -12.92 9.20 -8.28
N ASP A 115 -12.63 9.61 -9.50
CA ASP A 115 -13.65 9.99 -10.47
C ASP A 115 -14.39 8.74 -10.97
N THR A 116 -15.70 8.85 -11.14
CA THR A 116 -16.58 7.74 -11.57
C THR A 116 -16.44 7.43 -13.05
N ALA A 117 -16.09 8.40 -13.88
CA ALA A 117 -15.94 8.21 -15.32
C ALA A 117 -14.58 7.61 -15.70
N SER A 118 -13.50 8.13 -15.12
CA SER A 118 -12.13 7.71 -15.45
C SER A 118 -11.54 6.66 -14.51
N ALA A 119 -12.18 6.38 -13.37
CA ALA A 119 -11.65 5.56 -12.26
C ALA A 119 -10.28 6.05 -11.71
N GLN A 120 -9.85 7.27 -12.07
CA GLN A 120 -8.60 7.85 -11.60
C GLN A 120 -8.80 8.50 -10.23
N TYR A 121 -7.84 8.28 -9.34
CA TYR A 121 -7.81 8.91 -8.01
C TYR A 121 -7.18 10.30 -8.08
N TYR A 122 -7.75 11.22 -7.33
CA TYR A 122 -7.21 12.56 -7.10
C TYR A 122 -7.22 12.89 -5.60
N LEU A 123 -6.32 13.79 -5.21
CA LEU A 123 -6.24 14.29 -3.84
C LEU A 123 -7.40 15.24 -3.56
N VAL A 124 -8.15 14.97 -2.50
CA VAL A 124 -9.22 15.85 -2.00
C VAL A 124 -8.70 16.73 -0.87
N ASN A 125 -7.97 16.14 0.06
CA ASN A 125 -7.42 16.84 1.22
C ASN A 125 -6.22 16.08 1.81
N TYR A 126 -5.43 16.76 2.63
CA TYR A 126 -4.39 16.14 3.44
C TYR A 126 -4.40 16.70 4.86
N SER A 127 -3.89 15.91 5.81
CA SER A 127 -3.66 16.37 7.17
C SER A 127 -2.30 15.90 7.67
N LYS A 128 -1.68 16.72 8.50
CA LYS A 128 -0.46 16.42 9.23
C LYS A 128 -0.81 16.27 10.69
N GLY A 129 -0.13 15.37 11.40
CA GLY A 129 -0.37 15.19 12.82
C GLY A 129 0.31 13.95 13.35
N ASP A 130 -0.21 13.46 14.46
CA ASP A 130 0.34 12.28 15.10
C ASP A 130 -0.02 11.01 14.34
N ARG A 131 0.93 10.08 14.35
CA ARG A 131 0.73 8.74 13.81
C ARG A 131 -0.36 8.03 14.62
N PRO A 132 -1.41 7.48 13.97
CA PRO A 132 -2.45 6.76 14.68
C PRO A 132 -1.92 5.49 15.32
N GLN A 133 -2.51 5.08 16.45
CA GLN A 133 -2.15 3.85 17.14
C GLN A 133 -2.33 2.65 16.20
N GLY A 134 -1.32 1.76 16.17
CA GLY A 134 -1.32 0.58 15.30
C GLY A 134 -0.83 0.84 13.87
N PHE A 135 -0.51 2.08 13.49
CA PHE A 135 0.19 2.34 12.22
C PHE A 135 1.63 1.85 12.33
N SER A 136 1.91 0.73 11.65
CA SER A 136 3.24 0.15 11.61
C SER A 136 3.70 -0.15 10.19
N CYS A 137 4.99 0.04 10.00
CA CYS A 137 5.76 -0.20 8.81
C CYS A 137 6.48 -1.52 9.00
N SER A 138 5.72 -2.62 9.03
CA SER A 138 6.24 -3.96 9.17
C SER A 138 6.40 -4.63 7.82
#